data_AF-A0AAJ2D632-F1
#
_entry.id   AF-A0AAJ2D632-F1
#
_cell.length_a   1.000
_cell.length_b   1.000
_cell.length_c   1.000
_cell.angle_alpha   90.00
_cell.angle_beta   90.00
_cell.angle_gamma   90.00
#
_symmetry.space_group_name_H-M   'P 1'
#
loop_
_entity.id
_entity.type
_entity.pdbx_description
1 polymer ?
#
loop_
_entity_poly.entity_id
_entity_poly.type
_entity_poly.pdbx_seq_one_letter_code
_entity_poly.pdbx_strand_id
1 'polypeptide(L)'
;MKDKIIFSASIFVCFFATPLILYTFSCSVFFFIFDRQPKYNMVISKYLIMIAFASLVFSFPISLYVNYKLKHDGYFTCDRISWMSPTTYVKDLSLCR
;
A
#
# COMPACT_ATOMS: atom_id res chain seq x y z
N MET A 1 19.71 -4.46 -15.02
CA MET A 1 18.75 -4.78 -13.92
C MET A 1 19.29 -4.15 -12.64
N LYS A 2 18.43 -3.77 -11.68
CA LYS A 2 18.88 -3.19 -10.40
C LYS A 2 19.36 -4.29 -9.45
N ASP A 3 20.43 -4.04 -8.73
CA ASP A 3 21.01 -5.02 -7.78
C ASP A 3 20.21 -5.13 -6.48
N LYS A 4 19.38 -4.13 -6.19
CA LYS A 4 18.50 -4.05 -5.01
C LYS A 4 17.09 -3.61 -5.43
N ILE A 5 16.09 -4.34 -4.95
CA ILE A 5 14.66 -4.03 -5.12
C ILE A 5 14.04 -3.98 -3.73
N ILE A 6 13.23 -2.96 -3.46
CA ILE A 6 12.54 -2.79 -2.18
C ILE A 6 11.04 -2.85 -2.47
N PHE A 7 10.35 -3.77 -1.81
CA PHE A 7 8.91 -3.93 -1.94
C PHE A 7 8.24 -3.78 -0.57
N SER A 8 7.08 -3.13 -0.51
CA SER A 8 6.30 -3.02 0.72
C SER A 8 4.82 -3.10 0.39
N ALA A 9 4.18 -4.15 0.90
CA ALA A 9 2.72 -4.30 0.84
C ALA A 9 2.02 -3.18 1.62
N SER A 10 2.62 -2.67 2.70
CA SER A 10 2.10 -1.55 3.47
C SER A 10 2.02 -0.27 2.63
N ILE A 11 3.07 0.03 1.86
CA ILE A 11 3.08 1.20 0.97
C ILE A 11 1.99 1.07 -0.11
N PHE A 12 1.80 -0.13 -0.65
CA PHE A 12 0.73 -0.40 -1.62
C PHE A 12 -0.64 -0.08 -1.03
N VAL A 13 -0.96 -0.57 0.17
CA VAL A 13 -2.23 -0.29 0.85
C VAL A 13 -2.38 1.21 1.15
N CYS A 14 -1.34 1.85 1.68
CA CYS A 14 -1.36 3.28 1.99
C CYS A 14 -1.64 4.13 0.74
N PHE A 15 -1.08 3.77 -0.41
CA PHE A 15 -1.33 4.46 -1.67
C PHE A 15 -2.82 4.44 -2.06
N PHE A 16 -3.48 3.27 -2.00
CA PHE A 16 -4.90 3.14 -2.30
C PHE A 16 -5.83 3.71 -1.21
N ALA A 17 -5.37 3.77 0.04
CA ALA A 17 -6.12 4.37 1.13
C ALA A 17 -6.02 5.92 1.16
N THR A 18 -4.99 6.51 0.53
CA THR A 18 -4.75 7.96 0.54
C THR A 18 -5.95 8.78 0.03
N PRO A 19 -6.62 8.41 -1.08
CA PRO A 19 -7.80 9.14 -1.54
C PRO A 19 -8.96 9.15 -0.53
N LEU A 20 -9.17 8.05 0.21
CA LEU A 20 -10.18 7.98 1.26
C LEU A 20 -9.86 8.96 2.38
N ILE A 21 -8.61 8.97 2.84
CA ILE A 21 -8.14 9.85 3.92
C ILE A 21 -8.31 11.32 3.51
N LEU A 22 -7.78 11.70 2.34
CA LEU A 22 -7.91 13.07 1.82
C LEU A 22 -9.37 13.50 1.67
N TYR A 23 -10.22 12.60 1.16
CA TYR A 23 -11.65 12.87 1.03
C TYR A 23 -12.30 13.11 2.41
N THR A 24 -12.06 12.24 3.40
CA THR A 24 -12.62 12.42 4.75
C THR A 24 -12.17 13.73 5.40
N PHE A 25 -10.89 14.10 5.28
CA PHE A 25 -10.39 15.40 5.76
C PHE A 25 -11.08 16.57 5.05
N SER A 26 -11.22 16.51 3.72
CA SER A 26 -11.90 17.55 2.95
C SER A 26 -13.38 17.69 3.34
N CYS A 27 -14.06 16.57 3.62
CA CYS A 27 -15.44 16.55 4.09
C CYS A 27 -15.58 17.18 5.47
N SER A 28 -14.66 16.91 6.40
CA SER A 28 -14.65 17.53 7.73
C SER A 28 -14.50 19.05 7.64
N VAL A 29 -13.58 19.53 6.80
CA VAL A 29 -13.40 20.97 6.55
C VAL A 29 -14.65 21.58 5.90
N PHE A 30 -15.22 20.90 4.90
CA PHE A 30 -16.44 21.36 4.23
C PHE A 30 -17.63 21.46 5.19
N PHE A 31 -17.81 20.45 6.07
CA PHE A 31 -18.84 20.47 7.09
C PHE A 31 -18.66 21.63 8.06
N PHE A 32 -17.42 21.91 8.49
CA PHE A 32 -17.14 23.03 9.39
C PHE A 32 -17.46 24.41 8.77
N ILE A 33 -17.26 24.57 7.46
CA ILE A 33 -17.50 25.86 6.77
C ILE A 33 -18.97 26.06 6.40
N PHE A 34 -19.64 25.00 5.92
CA PHE A 34 -20.96 25.10 5.31
C PHE A 34 -22.09 24.49 6.15
N ASP A 35 -21.76 23.89 7.31
CA ASP A 35 -22.66 23.16 8.21
C ASP A 35 -23.57 22.15 7.49
N ARG A 36 -23.07 21.60 6.38
CA ARG A 36 -23.80 20.65 5.52
C ARG A 36 -22.86 19.61 4.97
N GLN A 37 -23.41 18.44 4.65
CA GLN A 37 -22.64 17.36 4.02
C GLN A 37 -22.64 17.49 2.48
N PRO A 38 -21.59 16.99 1.81
CA PRO A 38 -21.57 16.90 0.35
C PRO A 38 -22.74 16.04 -0.16
N LYS A 39 -23.41 16.48 -1.22
CA LYS A 39 -24.62 15.83 -1.77
C LYS A 39 -24.44 14.35 -2.10
N TYR A 40 -23.25 13.95 -2.53
CA TYR A 40 -22.92 12.57 -2.93
C TYR A 40 -22.02 11.84 -1.93
N ASN A 41 -21.95 12.32 -0.67
CA ASN A 41 -20.99 11.83 0.31
C ASN A 41 -21.05 10.32 0.53
N MET A 42 -22.26 9.78 0.63
CA MET A 42 -22.48 8.35 0.86
C MET A 42 -21.95 7.49 -0.29
N VAL A 43 -22.20 7.90 -1.53
CA VAL A 43 -21.77 7.16 -2.73
C VAL A 43 -20.26 7.20 -2.87
N ILE A 44 -19.65 8.39 -2.77
CA ILE A 44 -18.19 8.56 -2.89
C ILE A 44 -17.47 7.78 -1.79
N SER A 45 -17.91 7.93 -0.53
CA SER A 45 -17.32 7.20 0.60
C SER A 45 -17.39 5.69 0.40
N LYS A 46 -18.52 5.16 -0.08
CA LYS A 46 -18.68 3.71 -0.33
C LYS A 46 -17.65 3.19 -1.33
N TYR A 47 -17.43 3.89 -2.45
CA TYR A 47 -16.44 3.47 -3.44
C TYR A 47 -15.01 3.58 -2.91
N LEU A 48 -14.68 4.66 -2.20
CA LEU A 48 -13.34 4.85 -1.62
C LEU A 48 -13.02 3.78 -0.56
N ILE A 49 -13.99 3.45 0.30
CA ILE A 49 -13.87 2.37 1.28
C ILE A 49 -13.67 1.03 0.57
N MET A 50 -14.44 0.76 -0.50
CA MET A 50 -14.31 -0.47 -1.27
C MET A 50 -12.92 -0.61 -1.91
N ILE A 51 -12.35 0.47 -2.45
CA ILE A 51 -10.99 0.48 -3.00
C ILE A 51 -9.95 0.22 -1.91
N ALA A 52 -10.06 0.90 -0.76
CA ALA A 52 -9.15 0.70 0.36
C ALA A 52 -9.21 -0.75 0.88
N PHE A 53 -10.41 -1.32 1.04
CA PHE A 53 -10.60 -2.69 1.47
C PHE A 53 -10.08 -3.70 0.44
N ALA A 54 -10.34 -3.47 -0.85
CA ALA A 54 -9.78 -4.29 -1.92
C ALA A 54 -8.25 -4.27 -1.86
N SER A 55 -7.62 -3.10 -1.64
CA SER A 55 -6.16 -3.03 -1.54
C SER A 55 -5.59 -3.86 -0.39
N LEU A 56 -6.29 -3.94 0.75
CA LEU A 56 -5.92 -4.81 1.88
C LEU A 56 -6.00 -6.28 1.49
N VAL A 57 -7.10 -6.71 0.86
CA VAL A 57 -7.28 -8.10 0.41
C VAL A 57 -6.23 -8.48 -0.63
N PHE A 58 -5.95 -7.59 -1.59
CA PHE A 58 -4.96 -7.82 -2.66
C PHE A 58 -3.51 -7.68 -2.20
N SER A 59 -3.24 -7.03 -1.07
CA SER A 59 -1.87 -6.87 -0.55
C SER A 59 -1.14 -8.20 -0.35
N PHE A 60 -1.87 -9.22 0.13
CA PHE A 60 -1.35 -10.55 0.37
C PHE A 60 -0.99 -11.31 -0.93
N PRO A 61 -1.90 -11.53 -1.89
CA PRO A 61 -1.57 -12.24 -3.12
C PRO A 61 -0.50 -11.51 -3.95
N ILE A 62 -0.51 -10.17 -3.96
CA ILE A 62 0.54 -9.39 -4.65
C ILE A 62 1.90 -9.62 -3.98
N SER A 63 1.97 -9.60 -2.65
CA SER A 63 3.21 -9.87 -1.92
C SER A 63 3.75 -11.27 -2.19
N LEU A 64 2.88 -12.29 -2.29
CA LEU A 64 3.27 -13.65 -2.64
C LEU A 64 3.79 -13.74 -4.08
N TYR A 65 3.08 -13.12 -5.02
CA TYR A 65 3.45 -13.11 -6.43
C TYR A 65 4.82 -12.45 -6.65
N VAL A 66 5.03 -11.26 -6.08
CA VAL A 66 6.31 -10.54 -6.18
C VAL A 66 7.44 -11.37 -5.60
N ASN A 67 7.23 -11.98 -4.43
CA ASN A 67 8.23 -12.82 -3.79
C ASN A 67 8.58 -14.06 -4.63
N TYR A 68 7.58 -14.73 -5.20
CA TYR A 68 7.79 -15.87 -6.08
C TYR A 68 8.57 -15.48 -7.34
N LYS A 69 8.14 -14.40 -8.00
CA LYS A 69 8.75 -13.92 -9.24
C LYS A 69 10.22 -13.51 -9.04
N LEU A 70 10.51 -12.76 -7.97
CA LEU A 70 11.87 -12.30 -7.69
C LEU A 70 12.81 -13.43 -7.27
N LYS A 71 12.32 -14.42 -6.50
CA LYS A 71 13.12 -15.62 -6.20
C LYS A 71 13.40 -16.45 -7.45
N HIS A 72 12.43 -16.59 -8.33
CA HIS A 72 12.63 -17.27 -9.62
C HIS A 72 13.64 -16.54 -10.51
N ASP A 73 13.69 -15.21 -10.45
CA ASP A 73 14.66 -14.39 -11.18
C ASP A 73 16.05 -14.33 -10.51
N GLY A 74 16.29 -15.14 -9.46
CA GLY A 74 17.58 -15.28 -8.79
C GLY A 74 17.89 -14.26 -7.70
N TYR A 75 16.88 -13.54 -7.18
CA TYR A 75 17.06 -12.63 -6.05
C TYR A 75 16.90 -13.36 -4.71
N PHE A 76 17.71 -12.97 -3.75
CA PHE A 76 17.63 -13.36 -2.34
C PHE A 76 16.94 -12.28 -1.52
N THR A 77 16.31 -12.69 -0.42
CA THR A 77 15.68 -11.78 0.55
C THR A 77 16.60 -11.56 1.73
N CYS A 78 16.80 -10.31 2.16
CA CYS A 78 17.49 -10.04 3.43
C CYS A 78 16.57 -10.27 4.63
N ASP A 79 17.16 -10.47 5.80
CA ASP A 79 16.43 -10.54 7.05
C ASP A 79 15.73 -9.22 7.36
N ARG A 80 14.50 -9.34 7.86
CA ARG A 80 13.65 -8.21 8.21
C ARG A 80 13.70 -7.97 9.70
N ILE A 81 13.96 -6.73 10.08
CA ILE A 81 14.00 -6.31 11.49
C ILE A 81 12.60 -6.37 12.12
N SER A 82 11.55 -6.11 11.33
CA SER A 82 10.16 -6.17 11.80
C SER A 82 9.19 -6.64 10.73
N TRP A 83 8.02 -7.12 11.13
CA TRP A 83 6.97 -7.55 10.21
C TRP A 83 6.41 -6.40 9.35
N MET A 84 6.52 -5.17 9.83
CA MET A 84 6.12 -3.97 9.09
C MET A 84 7.21 -3.46 8.14
N SER A 85 8.45 -3.96 8.28
CA SER A 85 9.56 -3.49 7.47
C SER A 85 9.41 -3.95 6.01
N PRO A 86 9.82 -3.10 5.05
CA PRO A 86 9.80 -3.45 3.64
C PRO A 86 10.73 -4.63 3.36
N THR A 87 10.42 -5.35 2.31
CA THR A 87 11.11 -6.57 1.89
C THR A 87 12.20 -6.19 0.90
N THR A 88 13.46 -6.37 1.27
CA THR A 88 14.60 -6.09 0.42
C THR A 88 15.02 -7.34 -0.33
N TYR A 89 15.06 -7.23 -1.66
CA TYR A 89 15.51 -8.26 -2.58
C TYR A 89 16.85 -7.83 -3.17
N VAL A 90 17.85 -8.71 -3.11
CA VAL A 90 19.22 -8.45 -3.59
C VAL A 90 19.70 -9.61 -4.44
N LYS A 91 20.60 -9.36 -5.40
CA LYS A 91 21.23 -10.43 -6.18
C LYS A 91 22.36 -11.14 -5.43
N ASP A 92 23.04 -10.42 -4.55
CA ASP A 92 24.11 -10.92 -3.72
C ASP A 92 23.80 -10.60 -2.26
N LEU A 93 23.98 -11.59 -1.38
CA LEU A 93 23.78 -11.46 0.06
C LEU A 93 24.75 -10.45 0.68
N SER A 94 25.89 -10.18 0.05
CA SER A 94 26.84 -9.13 0.47
C SER A 94 26.21 -7.72 0.49
N LEU A 95 25.11 -7.52 -0.25
CA LEU A 95 24.36 -6.27 -0.32
C LEU A 95 23.31 -6.12 0.80
N CYS A 96 23.09 -7.17 1.61
CA CYS A 96 22.29 -7.10 2.83
C CYS A 96 23.14 -6.47 3.94
N ARG A 97 23.08 -5.14 4.01
CA ARG A 97 23.71 -4.34 5.07
C ARG A 97 22.67 -3.83 6.06
#